data_AF-A0A6J5WLG6-F1
#
_entry.id   AF-A0A6J5WLG6-F1
#
_cell.length_a   1.000
_cell.length_b   1.000
_cell.length_c   1.000
_cell.angle_alpha   90.00
_cell.angle_beta   90.00
_cell.angle_gamma   90.00
#
_symmetry.space_group_name_H-M   'P 1'
#
loop_
_entity.id
_entity.type
_entity.pdbx_description
1 polymer ?
#
loop_
_entity_poly.entity_id
_entity_poly.type
_entity_poly.pdbx_seq_one_letter_code
_entity_poly.pdbx_strand_id
1 'polypeptide(L)'
;MAHKIKIINASLVNLDNRASVIGLVAKNVMATTQYVPRGIVGDRETNSFLGKDENIVGRKEVVSSIITTLINSKNLENVSIMAIVGMPGLGKTTLAKSVYNEYENRHFDKKIWVCVSDTFDVHSILSRMLESLNPTRVGITSQDALLK
;
A
#
# COMPACT_ATOMS: atom_id res chain seq x y z
N MET A 1 13.88 4.18 49.89
CA MET A 1 13.30 3.51 48.69
C MET A 1 11.83 3.88 48.47
N ALA A 2 10.98 3.77 49.49
CA ALA A 2 9.54 4.11 49.42
C ALA A 2 9.23 5.52 48.88
N HIS A 3 10.01 6.54 49.25
CA HIS A 3 9.80 7.91 48.79
C HIS A 3 9.91 8.07 47.26
N LYS A 4 10.85 7.36 46.63
CA LYS A 4 11.03 7.39 45.17
C LYS A 4 9.85 6.73 44.44
N ILE A 5 9.34 5.62 44.98
CA ILE A 5 8.17 4.92 44.45
C ILE A 5 6.93 5.82 44.51
N LYS A 6 6.76 6.56 45.62
CA LYS A 6 5.65 7.51 45.77
C LYS A 6 5.68 8.62 44.70
N ILE A 7 6.86 9.16 44.40
CA ILE A 7 7.04 10.18 43.36
C ILE A 7 6.69 9.62 41.98
N ILE A 8 7.17 8.42 41.65
CA ILE A 8 6.90 7.78 40.36
C ILE A 8 5.40 7.56 40.18
N ASN A 9 4.71 7.04 41.20
CA ASN A 9 3.27 6.81 41.15
C ASN A 9 2.49 8.12 40.96
N ALA A 10 2.88 9.20 41.65
CA ALA A 10 2.26 10.50 41.47
C ALA A 10 2.47 11.05 40.04
N SER A 11 3.66 10.86 39.47
CA SER A 11 3.95 11.27 38.10
C SER A 11 3.16 10.47 37.07
N LEU A 12 2.97 9.16 37.28
CA LEU A 12 2.15 8.32 36.39
C LEU A 12 0.68 8.75 36.40
N VAL A 13 0.12 9.07 37.58
CA VAL A 13 -1.25 9.60 37.69
C VAL A 13 -1.37 10.95 36.99
N ASN A 14 -0.36 11.81 37.07
CA ASN A 14 -0.38 13.10 36.36
C ASN A 14 -0.38 12.91 34.84
N LEU A 15 0.43 11.97 34.33
CA LEU A 15 0.50 11.66 32.90
C LEU A 15 -0.81 11.08 32.36
N ASP A 16 -1.44 10.17 33.10
CA ASP A 16 -2.73 9.58 32.72
C ASP A 16 -3.84 10.64 32.60
N ASN A 17 -3.93 11.54 33.59
CA ASN A 17 -4.89 12.65 33.56
C ASN A 17 -4.65 13.58 32.36
N ARG A 18 -3.39 13.92 32.06
CA ARG A 18 -3.05 14.77 30.91
C ARG A 18 -3.28 14.08 29.57
N ALA A 19 -3.02 12.77 29.50
CA ALA A 19 -3.19 11.97 28.30
C ALA A 19 -4.65 12.02 27.82
N SER A 20 -5.62 12.01 28.75
CA SER A 20 -7.04 12.16 28.42
C SER A 20 -7.39 13.45 27.69
N VAL A 21 -6.81 14.58 28.13
CA VAL A 21 -7.05 15.91 27.56
C VAL A 21 -6.57 16.02 26.11
N ILE A 22 -5.50 15.28 25.77
CA ILE A 22 -4.92 15.26 24.41
C ILE A 22 -5.34 14.04 23.59
N GLY A 23 -6.33 13.27 24.06
CA GLY A 23 -6.85 12.12 23.34
C GLY A 23 -5.93 10.88 23.31
N LEU A 24 -4.88 10.83 24.13
CA LEU A 24 -4.01 9.67 24.32
C LEU A 24 -4.59 8.69 25.36
N VAL A 25 -5.86 8.33 25.21
CA VAL A 25 -6.52 7.37 26.10
C VAL A 25 -6.30 5.96 25.60
N ALA A 26 -5.95 5.03 26.50
CA ALA A 26 -5.90 3.62 26.17
C ALA A 26 -7.27 3.16 25.64
N LYS A 27 -7.32 2.78 24.36
CA LYS A 27 -8.52 2.15 23.81
C LYS A 27 -8.66 0.79 24.47
N ASN A 28 -9.77 0.56 25.16
CA ASN A 28 -10.18 -0.78 25.57
C ASN A 28 -10.45 -1.59 24.29
N VAL A 29 -9.41 -2.24 23.77
CA VAL A 29 -9.57 -3.29 22.77
C VAL A 29 -10.15 -4.47 23.55
N MET A 30 -11.47 -4.53 23.65
CA MET A 30 -12.13 -5.77 24.02
C MET A 30 -11.58 -6.85 23.11
N ALA A 31 -10.96 -7.85 23.74
CA ALA A 31 -10.44 -9.04 23.10
C ALA A 31 -11.60 -9.86 22.51
N THR A 32 -12.10 -9.44 21.35
CA THR A 32 -12.70 -10.37 20.40
C THR A 32 -11.56 -10.91 19.56
N THR A 33 -11.23 -12.17 19.83
CA THR A 33 -10.62 -13.14 18.91
C THR A 33 -10.42 -12.66 17.46
N GLN A 34 -9.18 -12.71 16.97
CA GLN A 34 -8.81 -12.53 15.55
C GLN A 34 -9.32 -11.25 14.88
N TYR A 35 -8.67 -10.12 15.12
CA TYR A 35 -8.35 -9.10 14.10
C TYR A 35 -7.69 -7.93 14.82
N VAL A 36 -6.56 -7.46 14.31
CA VAL A 36 -5.98 -6.19 14.76
C VAL A 36 -7.02 -5.10 14.51
N PRO A 37 -7.35 -4.22 15.48
CA PRO A 37 -8.39 -3.21 15.30
C PRO A 37 -8.10 -2.37 14.06
N ARG A 38 -9.09 -2.36 13.16
CA ARG A 38 -9.13 -1.79 11.79
C ARG A 38 -8.83 -0.28 11.68
N GLY A 39 -8.39 0.36 12.77
CA GLY A 39 -8.05 1.80 12.83
C GLY A 39 -6.60 2.12 13.18
N ILE A 40 -5.72 1.11 13.33
CA ILE A 40 -4.26 1.33 13.54
C ILE A 40 -3.45 0.91 12.30
N VAL A 41 -3.96 -0.05 11.51
CA VAL A 41 -3.51 -0.24 10.13
C VAL A 41 -4.21 0.86 9.32
N GLY A 42 -3.59 2.04 9.25
CA GLY A 42 -4.07 3.12 8.40
C GLY A 42 -4.29 2.63 6.97
N ASP A 43 -5.13 3.34 6.20
CA ASP A 43 -5.44 3.08 4.80
C ASP A 43 -4.16 3.04 3.95
N ARG A 44 -3.42 1.93 4.02
CA ARG A 44 -2.11 1.78 3.43
C ARG A 44 -2.31 1.45 1.96
N GLU A 45 -2.50 2.50 1.19
CA GLU A 45 -2.60 2.41 -0.25
C GLU A 45 -1.21 2.44 -0.91
N THR A 46 -1.16 1.99 -2.15
CA THR A 46 0.00 2.15 -3.03
C THR A 46 -0.48 2.79 -4.32
N ASN A 47 0.38 3.59 -4.93
CA ASN A 47 0.15 4.23 -6.21
C ASN A 47 1.25 3.82 -7.20
N SER A 48 1.01 4.04 -8.48
CA SER A 48 1.98 3.81 -9.53
C SER A 48 3.00 4.93 -9.68
N PHE A 49 2.72 6.14 -9.19
CA PHE A 49 3.60 7.30 -9.32
C PHE A 49 5.00 7.03 -8.72
N LEU A 50 6.02 7.50 -9.44
CA LEU A 50 7.41 7.52 -9.01
C LEU A 50 7.81 8.97 -8.76
N GLY A 51 8.24 9.27 -7.54
CA GLY A 51 8.63 10.62 -7.14
C GLY A 51 9.82 11.14 -7.95
N LYS A 52 9.90 12.45 -8.17
CA LYS A 52 11.03 13.08 -8.90
C LYS A 52 12.39 12.76 -8.29
N ASP A 53 12.44 12.59 -6.97
CA ASP A 53 13.66 12.29 -6.21
C ASP A 53 13.80 10.79 -5.88
N GLU A 54 12.88 9.94 -6.33
CA GLU A 54 12.96 8.50 -6.11
C GLU A 54 13.90 7.84 -7.13
N ASN A 55 15.09 7.46 -6.67
CA ASN A 55 16.06 6.75 -7.50
C ASN A 55 16.11 5.26 -7.15
N ILE A 56 15.76 4.41 -8.13
CA ILE A 56 15.80 2.96 -7.98
C ILE A 56 17.08 2.43 -8.63
N VAL A 57 17.96 1.86 -7.81
CA VAL A 57 19.27 1.37 -8.23
C VAL A 57 19.32 -0.15 -8.34
N GLY A 58 20.15 -0.67 -9.26
CA GLY A 58 20.46 -2.10 -9.38
C GLY A 58 19.31 -3.00 -9.87
N ARG A 59 18.22 -2.43 -10.41
CA ARG A 59 17.04 -3.19 -10.88
C ARG A 59 16.80 -3.16 -12.38
N LYS A 60 17.62 -2.43 -13.15
CA LYS A 60 17.43 -2.21 -14.60
C LYS A 60 17.30 -3.51 -15.40
N GLU A 61 18.20 -4.46 -15.18
CA GLU A 61 18.20 -5.74 -15.88
C GLU A 61 16.94 -6.58 -15.58
N VAL A 62 16.54 -6.61 -14.30
CA VAL A 62 15.33 -7.33 -13.87
C VAL A 62 14.08 -6.71 -14.48
N VAL A 63 14.00 -5.38 -14.51
CA VAL A 63 12.88 -4.65 -15.13
C VAL A 63 12.79 -4.97 -16.62
N SER A 64 13.89 -4.88 -17.36
CA SER A 64 13.92 -5.18 -18.79
C SER A 64 13.55 -6.64 -19.09
N SER A 65 14.03 -7.59 -18.28
CA SER A 65 13.69 -9.00 -18.41
C SER A 65 12.19 -9.27 -18.20
N ILE A 66 11.58 -8.64 -17.19
CA ILE A 66 10.14 -8.76 -16.94
C ILE A 66 9.33 -8.20 -18.12
N ILE A 67 9.67 -7.01 -18.60
CA ILE A 67 8.96 -6.36 -19.72
C ILE A 67 9.08 -7.19 -20.99
N THR A 68 10.28 -7.65 -21.31
CA THR A 68 10.54 -8.52 -22.46
C THR A 68 9.70 -9.80 -22.38
N THR A 69 9.59 -10.41 -21.19
CA THR A 69 8.77 -11.60 -20.98
C THR A 69 7.29 -11.32 -21.19
N LEU A 70 6.78 -10.20 -20.66
CA LEU A 70 5.38 -9.81 -20.80
C LEU A 70 4.99 -9.48 -22.25
N ILE A 71 5.88 -8.86 -23.02
CA ILE A 71 5.64 -8.51 -24.43
C ILE A 71 5.77 -9.73 -25.34
N ASN A 72 6.80 -10.56 -25.12
CA ASN A 72 7.11 -11.70 -25.98
C ASN A 72 6.33 -12.96 -25.62
N SER A 73 5.45 -12.93 -24.61
CA SER A 73 4.64 -14.09 -24.28
C SER A 73 3.65 -14.37 -25.42
N LYS A 74 4.04 -15.25 -26.33
CA LYS A 74 3.17 -15.87 -27.34
C LYS A 74 2.32 -16.95 -26.66
N ASN A 75 1.50 -16.54 -25.70
CA ASN A 75 0.68 -17.49 -24.95
C ASN A 75 -0.47 -17.98 -25.85
N LEU A 76 -0.71 -19.29 -25.83
CA LEU A 76 -1.89 -19.94 -26.43
C LEU A 76 -3.18 -19.55 -25.69
N GLU A 77 -3.05 -19.15 -24.42
CA GLU A 77 -4.11 -18.55 -23.62
C GLU A 77 -3.94 -17.03 -23.67
N ASN A 78 -4.99 -16.28 -23.99
CA ASN A 78 -4.95 -14.84 -24.32
C ASN A 78 -4.47 -13.89 -23.19
N VAL A 79 -3.88 -14.40 -22.10
CA VAL A 79 -3.46 -13.66 -20.91
C VAL A 79 -2.07 -14.13 -20.44
N SER A 80 -1.24 -13.18 -19.99
CA SER A 80 0.08 -13.45 -19.41
C SER A 80 0.12 -12.92 -17.98
N ILE A 81 0.66 -13.70 -17.05
CA ILE A 81 0.72 -13.38 -15.61
C ILE A 81 2.16 -13.43 -15.13
N MET A 82 2.62 -12.35 -14.49
CA MET A 82 3.92 -12.25 -13.85
C MET A 82 3.77 -12.00 -12.34
N ALA A 83 4.20 -12.96 -11.53
CA ALA A 83 4.16 -12.86 -10.07
C ALA A 83 5.51 -12.39 -9.50
N ILE A 84 5.51 -11.38 -8.63
CA ILE A 84 6.68 -10.92 -7.88
C ILE A 84 6.53 -11.35 -6.42
N VAL A 85 7.33 -12.33 -5.98
CA VAL A 85 7.22 -12.96 -4.66
C VAL A 85 8.47 -12.72 -3.83
N GLY A 86 8.34 -12.71 -2.49
CA GLY A 86 9.47 -12.53 -1.58
C GLY A 86 9.04 -11.96 -0.22
N MET A 87 9.99 -11.89 0.71
CA MET A 87 9.78 -11.36 2.07
C MET A 87 9.28 -9.89 2.08
N PRO A 88 8.58 -9.46 3.15
CA PRO A 88 8.27 -8.05 3.37
C PRO A 88 9.52 -7.17 3.30
N GLY A 89 9.38 -5.92 2.83
CA GLY A 89 10.51 -4.97 2.76
C GLY A 89 11.52 -5.17 1.61
N LEU A 90 11.45 -6.26 0.84
CA LEU A 90 12.39 -6.51 -0.28
C LEU A 90 12.25 -5.57 -1.50
N GLY A 91 11.29 -4.64 -1.49
CA GLY A 91 11.04 -3.74 -2.60
C GLY A 91 10.24 -4.35 -3.75
N LYS A 92 9.36 -5.33 -3.47
CA LYS A 92 8.48 -5.94 -4.49
C LYS A 92 7.61 -4.90 -5.21
N THR A 93 6.92 -4.07 -4.43
CA THR A 93 6.10 -2.98 -4.95
C THR A 93 6.97 -1.95 -5.69
N THR A 94 8.17 -1.66 -5.19
CA THR A 94 9.13 -0.77 -5.86
C THR A 94 9.53 -1.30 -7.24
N LEU A 95 9.81 -2.60 -7.37
CA LEU A 95 10.10 -3.23 -8.66
C LEU A 95 8.88 -3.18 -9.59
N ALA A 96 7.67 -3.47 -9.08
CA ALA A 96 6.45 -3.34 -9.86
C ALA A 96 6.20 -1.90 -10.35
N LYS A 97 6.50 -0.88 -9.52
CA LYS A 97 6.46 0.53 -9.95
C LYS A 97 7.47 0.82 -11.05
N SER A 98 8.70 0.32 -10.96
CA SER A 98 9.68 0.48 -12.04
C SER A 98 9.17 -0.13 -13.34
N VAL A 99 8.68 -1.37 -13.29
CA VAL A 99 8.09 -2.05 -14.45
C VAL A 99 6.89 -1.26 -14.96
N TYR A 100 6.02 -0.71 -14.12
CA TYR A 100 4.85 0.05 -14.58
C TYR A 100 5.23 1.35 -15.31
N ASN A 101 6.28 2.05 -14.84
CA ASN A 101 6.67 3.37 -15.36
C ASN A 101 7.74 3.32 -16.45
N GLU A 102 8.35 2.18 -16.70
CA GLU A 102 9.40 2.05 -17.71
C GLU A 102 8.88 2.40 -19.12
N TYR A 103 9.72 3.05 -19.92
CA TYR A 103 9.35 3.59 -21.23
C TYR A 103 8.91 2.50 -22.21
N GLU A 104 9.51 1.31 -22.10
CA GLU A 104 9.22 0.15 -22.94
C GLU A 104 7.79 -0.40 -22.75
N ASN A 105 7.04 0.06 -21.75
CA ASN A 105 5.63 -0.32 -21.57
C ASN A 105 4.65 0.43 -22.49
N ARG A 106 5.14 1.13 -23.52
CA ARG A 106 4.29 1.68 -24.60
C ARG A 106 3.55 0.61 -25.39
N HIS A 107 3.91 -0.66 -25.22
CA HIS A 107 3.19 -1.82 -25.75
C HIS A 107 1.82 -2.04 -25.07
N PHE A 108 1.54 -1.37 -23.94
CA PHE A 108 0.26 -1.47 -23.23
C PHE A 108 -0.55 -0.19 -23.43
N ASP A 109 -1.68 -0.28 -24.15
CA ASP A 109 -2.59 0.84 -24.41
C ASP A 109 -3.15 1.46 -23.13
N LYS A 110 -3.39 0.61 -22.13
CA LYS A 110 -3.94 0.98 -20.83
C LYS A 110 -3.16 0.31 -19.72
N LYS A 111 -2.86 1.09 -18.70
CA LYS A 111 -2.17 0.63 -17.48
C LYS A 111 -3.01 1.02 -16.26
N ILE A 112 -3.25 0.04 -15.42
CA ILE A 112 -4.11 0.17 -14.23
C ILE A 112 -3.28 -0.27 -13.02
N TRP A 113 -3.33 0.50 -11.93
CA TRP A 113 -2.73 0.14 -10.66
C TRP A 113 -3.80 0.06 -9.58
N VAL A 114 -3.92 -1.09 -8.93
CA VAL A 114 -4.88 -1.30 -7.84
C VAL A 114 -4.15 -1.85 -6.62
N CYS A 115 -4.28 -1.15 -5.50
CA CYS A 115 -3.85 -1.66 -4.20
C CYS A 115 -4.98 -2.51 -3.61
N VAL A 116 -4.70 -3.78 -3.31
CA VAL A 116 -5.62 -4.68 -2.61
C VAL A 116 -5.08 -4.89 -1.20
N SER A 117 -5.88 -4.53 -0.19
CA SER A 117 -5.57 -4.75 1.22
C SER A 117 -6.12 -6.10 1.69
N ASP A 118 -5.96 -6.41 2.98
CA ASP A 118 -6.45 -7.68 3.57
C ASP A 118 -7.96 -7.88 3.38
N THR A 119 -8.74 -6.79 3.23
CA THR A 119 -10.15 -6.86 2.85
C THR A 119 -10.27 -7.04 1.34
N PHE A 120 -10.50 -8.28 0.91
CA PHE A 120 -10.75 -8.61 -0.49
C PHE A 120 -12.24 -8.41 -0.82
N ASP A 121 -12.56 -7.31 -1.51
CA ASP A 121 -13.88 -7.07 -2.09
C ASP A 121 -13.77 -6.86 -3.60
N VAL A 122 -14.35 -7.79 -4.36
CA VAL A 122 -14.31 -7.79 -5.83
C VAL A 122 -14.97 -6.55 -6.41
N HIS A 123 -16.08 -6.08 -5.83
CA HIS A 123 -16.78 -4.90 -6.34
C HIS A 123 -15.93 -3.65 -6.18
N SER A 124 -15.32 -3.44 -5.02
CA SER A 124 -14.36 -2.35 -4.80
C SER A 124 -13.17 -2.39 -5.75
N ILE A 125 -12.57 -3.58 -5.95
CA ILE A 125 -11.43 -3.75 -6.88
C ILE A 125 -11.82 -3.36 -8.30
N LEU A 126 -12.96 -3.86 -8.81
CA LEU A 126 -13.45 -3.55 -10.15
C LEU A 126 -13.79 -2.06 -10.31
N SER A 127 -14.41 -1.45 -9.30
CA SER A 127 -14.68 0.00 -9.29
C SER A 127 -13.39 0.80 -9.41
N ARG A 128 -12.34 0.45 -8.65
CA ARG A 128 -11.01 1.10 -8.75
C ARG A 128 -10.35 0.90 -10.11
N MET A 129 -10.51 -0.27 -10.72
CA MET A 129 -10.03 -0.50 -12.10
C MET A 129 -10.75 0.42 -13.10
N LEU A 130 -12.07 0.56 -12.96
CA LEU A 130 -12.88 1.45 -13.81
C LEU A 130 -12.53 2.93 -13.60
N GLU A 131 -12.30 3.37 -12.36
CA GLU A 131 -11.80 4.71 -12.05
C GLU A 131 -10.49 5.01 -12.79
N SER A 132 -9.54 4.07 -12.77
CA SER A 132 -8.24 4.22 -13.43
C SER A 132 -8.35 4.33 -14.97
N LEU A 133 -9.43 3.79 -15.55
CA LEU A 133 -9.73 3.87 -16.98
C LEU A 133 -10.51 5.14 -17.35
N ASN A 134 -11.45 5.58 -16.50
CA ASN A 134 -12.38 6.68 -16.74
C ASN A 134 -12.65 7.51 -15.45
N PRO A 135 -11.70 8.36 -15.03
CA PRO A 135 -11.77 9.05 -13.73
C PRO A 135 -12.91 10.08 -13.63
N THR A 136 -13.50 10.51 -14.76
CA THR A 136 -14.56 11.52 -14.79
C THR A 136 -15.97 10.98 -14.55
N ARG A 137 -16.17 9.64 -14.59
CA ARG A 137 -17.50 9.01 -14.51
C ARG A 137 -17.78 8.32 -13.18
N VAL A 138 -16.76 8.13 -12.36
CA VAL A 138 -16.83 7.42 -11.07
C VAL A 138 -16.22 8.34 -10.02
N GLY A 139 -16.82 8.42 -8.83
CA GLY A 139 -16.22 9.18 -7.74
C GLY A 139 -14.81 8.64 -7.45
N ILE A 140 -13.82 9.52 -7.34
CA ILE A 140 -12.42 9.10 -7.17
C ILE A 140 -12.24 8.60 -5.74
N THR A 141 -11.87 7.33 -5.58
CA THR A 141 -11.66 6.71 -4.27
C THR A 141 -10.23 6.23 -4.04
N SER A 142 -9.45 6.05 -5.11
CA SER A 142 -8.09 5.52 -5.03
C SER A 142 -6.99 6.59 -5.13
N GLN A 143 -5.92 6.43 -4.33
CA GLN A 143 -4.76 7.33 -4.37
C GLN A 143 -4.09 7.38 -5.75
N ASP A 144 -4.07 6.27 -6.50
CA ASP A 144 -3.50 6.22 -7.84
C ASP A 144 -4.27 7.11 -8.83
N ALA A 145 -5.60 7.09 -8.77
CA ALA A 145 -6.44 7.89 -9.66
C ALA A 145 -6.31 9.41 -9.40
N LEU A 146 -5.97 9.82 -8.17
CA LEU A 146 -5.72 11.22 -7.83
C LEU A 146 -4.41 11.78 -8.40
N LEU A 147 -3.47 10.91 -8.79
CA LEU A 147 -2.15 11.30 -9.28
C LEU A 147 -2.05 11.27 -10.81
N LYS A 148 -3.13 10.92 -11.51
CA LYS A 148 -3.23 10.88 -12.97
C LYS A 148 -3.92 12.12 -13.50
#